data_AF-A0A927M3R5-F1
#
_entry.id   AF-A0A927M3R5-F1
#
_cell.length_a   1.000
_cell.length_b   1.000
_cell.length_c   1.000
_cell.angle_alpha   90.00
_cell.angle_beta   90.00
_cell.angle_gamma   90.00
#
_symmetry.space_group_name_H-M   'P 1'
#
loop_
_entity.id
_entity.type
_entity.pdbx_description
1 polymer ?
#
loop_
_entity_poly.entity_id
_entity_poly.type
_entity_poly.pdbx_seq_one_letter_code
_entity_poly.pdbx_strand_id
1 'polypeptide(L)'
;MAIEVRIPTILRSYTGGAKVVEGAGDSLNELLSDLDGKYSGLRGRLITDQGALHRFVNVYINDEDVRFLGALDAKLSDGDTVTILPAVAGGAFGFAAAAAIIGHGSVSGHRAASAAR
;
A
#
# COMPACT_ATOMS: atom_id res chain seq x y z
N MET A 1 16.00 17.25 -3.79
CA MET A 1 14.94 16.78 -4.71
C MET A 1 13.68 16.60 -3.90
N ALA A 2 12.59 17.28 -4.27
CA ALA A 2 11.28 17.19 -3.66
C ALA A 2 10.30 16.59 -4.67
N ILE A 3 9.71 15.46 -4.30
CA ILE A 3 8.77 14.71 -5.12
C ILE A 3 7.45 14.68 -4.37
N GLU A 4 6.38 15.14 -5.03
CA GLU A 4 5.03 15.08 -4.46
C GLU A 4 4.50 13.65 -4.57
N VAL A 5 4.06 13.05 -3.47
CA VAL A 5 3.52 11.69 -3.46
C VAL A 5 2.06 11.69 -3.01
N ARG A 6 1.17 11.27 -3.89
CA ARG A 6 -0.28 11.23 -3.65
C ARG A 6 -0.67 9.90 -3.03
N ILE A 7 -1.25 9.97 -1.83
CA ILE A 7 -1.54 8.81 -0.98
C ILE A 7 -3.03 8.46 -1.04
N PRO A 8 -3.38 7.25 -1.50
CA PRO A 8 -4.76 6.80 -1.58
C PRO A 8 -5.33 6.61 -0.17
N THR A 9 -6.63 6.81 0.00
CA THR A 9 -7.31 6.81 1.30
C THR A 9 -6.94 5.61 2.18
N ILE A 10 -6.84 4.42 1.60
CA ILE A 10 -6.52 3.18 2.34
C ILE A 10 -5.11 3.14 2.95
N LEU A 11 -4.19 3.98 2.45
CA LEU A 11 -2.81 4.07 2.95
C LEU A 11 -2.59 5.28 3.85
N ARG A 12 -3.59 6.17 4.01
CA ARG A 12 -3.42 7.39 4.80
C ARG A 12 -3.25 7.15 6.30
N SER A 13 -3.58 5.96 6.81
CA SER A 13 -3.26 5.58 8.19
C SER A 13 -1.75 5.57 8.47
N TYR A 14 -0.91 5.34 7.45
CA TYR A 14 0.55 5.39 7.57
C TYR A 14 1.09 6.82 7.58
N THR A 15 0.36 7.76 6.98
CA THR A 15 0.78 9.16 6.79
C THR A 15 0.05 10.14 7.71
N GLY A 16 -0.57 9.65 8.81
CA GLY A 16 -1.31 10.49 9.74
C GLY A 16 -2.53 11.19 9.12
N GLY A 17 -3.11 10.62 8.06
CA GLY A 17 -4.24 11.19 7.33
C GLY A 17 -3.85 12.05 6.12
N ALA A 18 -2.57 12.32 5.90
CA ALA A 18 -2.12 13.18 4.81
C ALA A 18 -2.42 12.56 3.43
N LYS A 19 -3.08 13.35 2.56
CA LYS A 19 -3.39 12.97 1.18
C LYS A 19 -2.20 13.11 0.23
N VAL A 20 -1.24 13.95 0.60
CA VAL A 20 -0.03 14.27 -0.14
C VAL A 20 1.10 14.35 0.88
N VAL A 21 2.23 13.74 0.56
CA VAL A 21 3.46 13.78 1.35
C VAL A 21 4.63 14.05 0.41
N GLU A 22 5.77 14.45 0.97
CA GLU A 22 6.98 14.71 0.19
C GLU A 22 8.03 13.62 0.43
N GLY A 23 8.64 13.16 -0.65
CA GLY A 23 9.74 12.21 -0.64
C GLY A 23 10.92 12.66 -1.50
N ALA A 24 12.02 11.92 -1.40
CA ALA A 24 13.23 12.12 -2.19
C ALA A 24 13.83 10.77 -2.64
N GLY A 25 14.47 10.75 -3.81
CA GLY A 25 15.19 9.59 -4.35
C GLY A 25 15.27 9.61 -5.86
N ASP A 26 16.38 9.16 -6.44
CA ASP A 26 16.66 9.22 -7.89
C ASP A 26 15.92 8.15 -8.69
N SER A 27 15.26 7.23 -7.98
CA SER A 27 14.41 6.17 -8.53
C SER A 27 13.18 5.94 -7.66
N LEU A 28 12.15 5.30 -8.24
CA LEU A 28 10.98 4.89 -7.47
C LEU A 28 11.35 4.02 -6.25
N ASN A 29 12.32 3.12 -6.39
CA ASN A 29 12.77 2.29 -5.28
C ASN A 29 13.35 3.11 -4.11
N GLU A 30 14.17 4.12 -4.41
CA GLU A 30 14.75 5.02 -3.42
C GLU A 30 13.67 5.89 -2.77
N LEU A 31 12.76 6.47 -3.58
CA LEU A 31 11.62 7.24 -3.07
C LEU A 31 10.78 6.41 -2.09
N LEU A 32 10.43 5.17 -2.45
CA LEU A 32 9.66 4.30 -1.57
C LEU A 32 10.41 3.91 -0.30
N SER A 33 11.75 3.88 -0.33
CA SER A 33 12.57 3.63 0.85
C SER A 33 12.63 4.85 1.78
N ASP A 34 12.78 6.05 1.21
CA ASP A 34 12.71 7.32 1.95
C ASP A 34 11.33 7.50 2.63
N LEU A 35 10.25 7.23 1.89
CA LEU A 35 8.90 7.28 2.45
C LEU A 35 8.69 6.28 3.57
N ASP A 36 9.25 5.07 3.50
CA ASP A 36 9.13 4.08 4.58
C ASP A 36 9.90 4.49 5.84
N GLY A 37 11.05 5.17 5.67
CA GLY A 37 11.79 5.77 6.77
C GLY A 37 11.00 6.86 7.50
N LYS A 38 10.16 7.61 6.78
CA LYS A 38 9.25 8.64 7.33
C LYS A 38 7.93 8.09 7.84
N TYR A 39 7.40 7.06 7.18
CA TYR A 39 6.06 6.48 7.36
C TYR A 39 6.17 4.95 7.43
N SER A 40 6.64 4.46 8.57
CA SER A 40 6.99 3.05 8.77
C SER A 40 5.88 2.07 8.35
N GLY A 41 6.24 1.12 7.49
CA GLY A 41 5.37 0.05 7.02
C GLY A 41 4.58 0.37 5.75
N LEU A 42 4.69 1.60 5.21
CA LEU A 42 4.05 1.98 3.97
C LEU A 42 4.59 1.16 2.79
N ARG A 43 5.90 0.97 2.69
CA ARG A 43 6.54 0.24 1.58
C ARG A 43 6.10 -1.22 1.51
N GLY A 44 5.90 -1.86 2.67
CA GLY A 44 5.40 -3.24 2.75
C GLY A 44 3.98 -3.42 2.22
N ARG A 45 3.24 -2.34 1.97
CA ARG A 45 1.94 -2.38 1.29
C ARG A 45 2.02 -2.23 -0.23
N LEU A 46 3.16 -1.79 -0.75
CA LEU A 46 3.39 -1.46 -2.15
C LEU A 46 4.24 -2.50 -2.86
N ILE A 47 5.14 -3.15 -2.12
CA ILE A 47 6.14 -4.08 -2.62
C ILE A 47 5.93 -5.46 -2.01
N THR A 48 6.18 -6.51 -2.78
CA THR A 48 6.15 -7.91 -2.32
C THR A 48 7.43 -8.29 -1.60
N ASP A 49 7.43 -9.42 -0.88
CA ASP A 49 8.64 -9.90 -0.20
C ASP A 49 9.81 -10.21 -1.15
N GLN A 50 9.52 -10.38 -2.45
CA GLN A 50 10.50 -10.59 -3.51
C GLN A 50 11.08 -9.27 -4.06
N GLY A 51 10.66 -8.12 -3.53
CA GLY A 51 11.17 -6.81 -3.94
C GLY A 51 10.56 -6.26 -5.23
N ALA A 52 9.37 -6.73 -5.64
CA ALA A 52 8.66 -6.23 -6.83
C ALA A 52 7.39 -5.46 -6.43
N LEU A 53 6.90 -4.56 -7.30
CA LEU A 53 5.61 -3.91 -7.07
C LEU A 53 4.48 -4.95 -6.96
N HIS A 54 3.59 -4.75 -5.99
CA HIS A 54 2.42 -5.60 -5.84
C HIS A 54 1.52 -5.51 -7.08
N ARG A 55 1.01 -6.65 -7.59
CA ARG A 55 0.15 -6.68 -8.79
C ARG A 55 -1.14 -5.85 -8.68
N PHE A 56 -1.55 -5.54 -7.45
CA PHE A 56 -2.74 -4.74 -7.14
C PHE A 56 -2.40 -3.30 -6.75
N VAL A 57 -1.19 -2.85 -7.06
CA VAL A 57 -0.76 -1.47 -6.87
C VAL A 57 -0.29 -0.97 -8.22
N ASN A 58 -0.90 0.12 -8.66
CA ASN A 58 -0.46 0.89 -9.81
C ASN A 58 0.24 2.13 -9.29
N VAL A 59 1.38 2.45 -9.87
CA VAL A 59 2.13 3.65 -9.53
C VAL A 59 2.34 4.42 -10.82
N TYR A 60 2.17 5.74 -10.74
CA TYR A 60 2.32 6.63 -11.88
C TYR A 60 3.33 7.72 -11.55
N ILE A 61 4.20 8.06 -12.49
CA ILE A 61 5.05 9.25 -12.45
C ILE A 61 4.50 10.21 -13.50
N ASN A 62 4.04 11.39 -13.09
CA ASN A 62 3.44 12.38 -13.99
C ASN A 62 2.38 11.78 -14.93
N ASP A 63 1.48 10.96 -14.37
CA ASP A 63 0.39 10.24 -15.04
C ASP A 63 0.80 9.07 -15.97
N GLU A 64 2.09 8.70 -16.03
CA GLU A 64 2.58 7.54 -16.78
C GLU A 64 2.83 6.33 -15.86
N ASP A 65 2.30 5.14 -16.22
CA ASP A 65 2.44 3.91 -15.42
C ASP A 65 3.90 3.45 -15.40
N VAL A 66 4.46 3.31 -14.20
CA VAL A 66 5.87 2.97 -14.00
C VAL A 66 6.26 1.63 -14.61
N ARG A 67 5.32 0.72 -14.85
CA ARG A 67 5.60 -0.56 -15.52
C ARG A 67 6.16 -0.40 -16.93
N PHE A 68 5.88 0.73 -17.60
CA PHE A 68 6.47 1.08 -18.90
C PHE A 68 7.77 1.89 -18.78
N LEU A 69 8.07 2.38 -17.57
CA LEU A 69 9.23 3.25 -17.26
C LEU A 69 10.39 2.52 -16.56
N GLY A 70 10.32 1.20 -16.39
CA GLY A 70 11.32 0.41 -15.65
C GLY A 70 10.91 0.01 -14.22
N ALA A 71 9.64 0.13 -13.90
CA ALA A 71 9.03 -0.23 -12.62
C ALA A 71 9.72 0.46 -11.42
N LEU A 72 10.38 -0.30 -10.55
CA LEU A 72 11.06 0.25 -9.37
C LEU A 72 12.32 1.02 -9.72
N ASP A 73 12.92 0.76 -10.88
CA ASP A 73 14.11 1.46 -11.36
C ASP A 73 13.77 2.73 -12.16
N ALA A 74 12.48 3.03 -12.34
CA ALA A 74 12.02 4.23 -13.03
C ALA A 74 12.63 5.48 -12.38
N LYS A 75 13.25 6.31 -13.21
CA LYS A 75 13.97 7.52 -12.77
C LYS A 75 12.99 8.61 -12.39
N LEU A 76 13.37 9.36 -11.35
CA LEU A 76 12.63 10.50 -10.86
C LEU A 76 13.47 11.76 -10.98
N SER A 77 12.79 12.88 -11.17
CA SER A 77 13.35 14.23 -11.24
C SER A 77 12.71 15.12 -10.18
N ASP A 78 13.39 16.22 -9.87
CA ASP A 78 12.85 17.25 -8.98
C ASP A 78 11.56 17.85 -9.51
N GLY A 79 10.55 17.94 -8.64
CA GLY A 79 9.22 18.43 -9.01
C GLY A 79 8.29 17.36 -9.61
N ASP A 80 8.72 16.11 -9.78
CA ASP A 80 7.84 15.03 -10.23
C ASP A 80 6.70 14.78 -9.25
N THR A 81 5.58 14.31 -9.79
CA THR A 81 4.44 13.83 -9.01
C THR A 81 4.30 12.32 -9.15
N VAL A 82 4.31 11.62 -8.02
CA VAL A 82 4.08 10.18 -7.93
C VAL A 82 2.70 9.90 -7.36
N THR A 83 1.88 9.15 -8.10
CA THR A 83 0.54 8.75 -7.65
C THR A 83 0.50 7.26 -7.37
N ILE A 84 0.09 6.88 -6.15
CA ILE A 84 -0.14 5.49 -5.77
C ILE A 84 -1.63 5.19 -5.86
N LEU A 85 -2.00 4.20 -6.66
CA LEU A 85 -3.38 3.79 -6.86
C LEU A 85 -3.54 2.29 -6.62
N PRO A 86 -4.35 1.86 -5.63
CA PRO A 86 -4.70 0.46 -5.51
C PRO A 86 -5.57 0.04 -6.71
N ALA A 87 -5.28 -1.14 -7.27
CA ALA A 87 -6.10 -1.73 -8.31
C ALA A 87 -7.43 -2.17 -7.70
N VAL A 88 -8.49 -1.47 -8.06
CA VAL A 88 -9.87 -1.86 -7.76
C VAL A 88 -10.55 -2.27 -9.06
N ALA A 89 -11.09 -3.49 -9.09
CA ALA A 89 -12.06 -3.83 -10.13
C ALA A 89 -13.25 -2.89 -9.97
N GLY A 90 -13.58 -2.14 -11.03
CA GLY A 90 -14.60 -1.10 -10.99
C GLY A 90 -15.93 -1.62 -10.44
N GLY A 91 -16.33 -1.10 -9.30
CA GLY A 91 -17.66 -1.26 -8.74
C GLY A 91 -18.17 0.13 -8.36
N ALA A 92 -19.28 0.54 -8.95
CA ALA A 92 -19.92 1.83 -8.73
C ALA A 92 -20.56 1.90 -7.33
N PHE A 93 -19.77 1.77 -6.26
CA PHE A 93 -20.13 2.10 -4.89
C PHE A 93 -18.84 2.48 -4.17
N GLY A 94 -18.79 3.73 -3.69
CA GLY A 94 -17.67 4.23 -2.92
C GLY A 94 -17.33 3.29 -1.77
N PHE A 95 -16.03 3.04 -1.59
CA PHE A 95 -15.39 2.58 -0.35
C PHE A 95 -16.29 1.85 0.66
N ALA A 96 -16.46 0.54 0.51
CA ALA A 96 -16.86 -0.35 1.60
C ALA A 96 -16.33 -1.77 1.36
N ALA A 97 -15.14 -2.08 1.87
CA ALA A 97 -14.76 -3.39 2.41
C ALA A 97 -13.26 -3.42 2.74
N ALA A 98 -12.89 -2.89 3.91
CA ALA A 98 -11.63 -3.24 4.55
C ALA A 98 -11.91 -3.54 6.03
N ALA A 99 -12.48 -4.71 6.31
CA ALA A 99 -12.38 -5.39 7.60
C ALA A 99 -12.99 -6.80 7.50
N ALA A 100 -12.24 -7.80 7.00
CA ALA A 100 -12.57 -9.20 7.23
C ALA A 100 -11.40 -10.17 6.99
N ILE A 101 -10.19 -9.91 7.48
CA ILE A 101 -9.19 -10.99 7.65
C ILE A 101 -8.34 -10.75 8.92
N ILE A 102 -8.93 -11.00 10.07
CA ILE A 102 -8.27 -11.57 11.26
C ILE A 102 -9.33 -12.59 11.77
N GLY A 103 -9.18 -13.90 11.60
CA GLY A 103 -8.04 -14.68 12.03
C GLY A 103 -8.17 -15.01 13.51
N HIS A 104 -9.19 -15.79 13.90
CA HIS A 104 -9.11 -16.62 15.10
C HIS A 104 -9.57 -18.03 14.75
N GLY A 105 -8.57 -18.89 14.60
CA GLY A 105 -8.75 -20.31 14.36
C GLY A 105 -9.06 -21.09 15.63
N SER A 106 -9.58 -22.28 15.37
CA SER A 106 -9.35 -23.53 16.10
C SER A 106 -9.96 -23.70 17.50
N VAL A 107 -11.12 -24.37 17.50
CA VAL A 107 -11.37 -25.69 18.12
C VAL A 107 -10.43 -26.11 19.27
N SER A 108 -11.03 -26.25 20.46
CA SER A 108 -10.70 -27.22 21.51
C SER A 108 -12.01 -27.41 22.30
N GLY A 109 -12.65 -28.58 22.40
CA GLY A 109 -12.11 -29.82 22.90
C GLY A 109 -12.56 -30.02 24.36
N HIS A 110 -13.60 -30.84 24.56
CA HIS A 110 -14.03 -31.48 25.82
C HIS A 110 -14.71 -30.62 26.91
N ARG A 111 -16.00 -30.91 27.17
CA ARG A 111 -16.43 -31.40 28.50
C ARG A 111 -17.78 -32.12 28.47
N ALA A 112 -17.78 -33.20 29.22
CA ALA A 112 -18.76 -34.27 29.36
C ALA A 112 -20.13 -33.86 29.92
N ALA A 113 -21.06 -34.79 29.70
CA ALA A 113 -22.40 -34.90 30.22
C ALA A 113 -22.55 -34.74 31.75
N SER A 114 -23.72 -34.23 32.15
CA SER A 114 -24.40 -34.50 33.42
C SER A 114 -25.88 -34.15 33.21
N ALA A 115 -26.73 -35.14 32.94
CA ALA A 115 -27.49 -35.96 33.90
C ALA A 115 -28.75 -35.26 34.41
N ALA A 116 -29.86 -35.97 34.19
CA ALA A 116 -31.22 -35.61 34.51
C ALA A 116 -31.47 -35.38 36.00
N ARG A 117 -32.39 -34.45 36.29
CA ARG A 117 -33.42 -34.61 37.31
C ARG A 117 -34.62 -33.73 36.99
#